data_AF-A0AAN3A8K9-F1
#
_entry.id   AF-A0AAN3A8K9-F1
#
_cell.length_a   1.000
_cell.length_b   1.000
_cell.length_c   1.000
_cell.angle_alpha   90.00
_cell.angle_beta   90.00
_cell.angle_gamma   90.00
#
_symmetry.space_group_name_H-M   'P 1'
#
loop_
_entity.id
_entity.type
_entity.pdbx_description
1 polymer ?
#
loop_
_entity_poly.entity_id
_entity_poly.type
_entity_poly.pdbx_seq_one_letter_code
_entity_poly.pdbx_strand_id
1 'polypeptide(L)'
;MQKEELNAENADIFETQEEVSQENADISRQTKLKETKLNSEEEEINDASIEIPGYAYNLATHNIAGLMESLDNHKVTDPKEKQTILRLSDYGRKGTQVWKLLSNTAWSKIGAPGKYIIAALASGRK
;
A
#
# COMPACT_ATOMS: atom_id res chain seq x y z
N MET A 1 62.13 37.62 1.03
CA MET A 1 62.29 37.03 -0.31
C MET A 1 61.69 35.63 -0.22
N GLN A 2 60.37 35.46 -0.43
CA GLN A 2 59.73 35.09 -1.73
C GLN A 2 60.41 33.82 -2.30
N LYS A 3 59.76 32.67 -2.57
CA LYS A 3 58.45 32.35 -3.19
C LYS A 3 58.04 30.92 -2.74
N GLU A 4 56.79 30.64 -2.36
CA GLU A 4 55.72 30.04 -3.19
C GLU A 4 56.14 28.77 -3.95
N GLU A 5 55.58 27.61 -3.57
CA GLU A 5 54.88 26.70 -4.49
C GLU A 5 54.08 25.62 -3.71
N LEU A 6 52.86 25.40 -4.20
CA LEU A 6 51.81 24.53 -3.69
C LEU A 6 52.10 23.06 -4.02
N ASN A 7 51.85 22.12 -3.10
CA ASN A 7 51.45 20.77 -3.49
C ASN A 7 50.52 20.16 -2.42
N ALA A 8 49.25 20.05 -2.76
CA ALA A 8 48.26 19.28 -2.03
C ALA A 8 48.26 17.86 -2.60
N GLU A 9 48.53 16.85 -1.78
CA GLU A 9 48.49 15.46 -2.21
C GLU A 9 48.07 14.53 -1.06
N ASN A 10 47.25 13.54 -1.44
CA ASN A 10 46.62 12.44 -0.67
C ASN A 10 45.20 12.77 -0.14
N ALA A 11 44.15 12.48 -0.92
CA ALA A 11 43.49 11.16 -1.10
C ALA A 11 42.80 10.74 0.21
N ASP A 12 41.48 10.71 0.32
CA ASP A 12 40.56 9.89 -0.44
C ASP A 12 39.16 10.53 -0.34
N ILE A 13 38.63 11.00 -1.48
CA ILE A 13 37.32 11.64 -1.57
C ILE A 13 36.31 10.52 -1.77
N PHE A 14 35.38 10.41 -0.81
CA PHE A 14 34.20 9.57 -0.89
C PHE A 14 33.56 9.67 -2.27
N GLU A 15 33.45 8.51 -2.88
CA GLU A 15 32.91 8.25 -4.20
C GLU A 15 31.54 8.93 -4.39
N THR A 16 31.53 9.86 -5.33
CA THR A 16 30.36 10.51 -5.91
C THR A 16 29.41 9.45 -6.46
N GLN A 17 28.26 9.25 -5.84
CA GLN A 17 27.12 8.60 -6.51
C GLN A 17 26.23 9.68 -7.11
N GLU A 18 26.60 10.11 -8.30
CA GLU A 18 25.70 10.79 -9.22
C GLU A 18 25.64 9.94 -10.49
N GLU A 19 24.59 9.13 -10.61
CA GLU A 19 24.06 8.80 -11.94
C GLU A 19 22.54 8.73 -11.87
N VAL A 20 21.95 9.87 -12.22
CA VAL A 20 20.57 9.99 -12.68
C VAL A 20 20.48 9.25 -14.01
N SER A 21 20.04 7.99 -13.97
CA SER A 21 19.60 7.29 -15.18
C SER A 21 18.10 7.50 -15.35
N GLN A 22 17.80 8.54 -16.12
CA GLN A 22 16.51 8.84 -16.73
C GLN A 22 16.24 7.77 -17.79
N GLU A 23 15.34 6.84 -17.53
CA GLU A 23 14.78 5.96 -18.56
C GLU A 23 13.25 5.95 -18.47
N ASN A 24 12.65 7.07 -18.90
CA ASN A 24 11.25 7.11 -19.28
C ASN A 24 11.12 6.51 -20.69
N ALA A 25 11.02 5.19 -20.77
CA ALA A 25 10.66 4.51 -22.01
C ALA A 25 9.13 4.56 -22.21
N ASP A 26 8.74 5.29 -23.25
CA ASP A 26 7.56 5.08 -24.09
C ASP A 26 6.16 5.11 -23.44
N ILE A 27 5.65 6.32 -23.30
CA ILE A 27 4.20 6.60 -23.25
C ILE A 27 3.70 6.71 -24.70
N SER A 28 3.47 5.57 -25.36
CA SER A 28 2.86 5.57 -26.69
C SER A 28 1.77 4.51 -26.84
N ARG A 29 0.55 5.00 -26.59
CA ARG A 29 -0.66 4.72 -27.37
C ARG A 29 -1.33 3.35 -27.20
N GLN A 30 -2.56 3.47 -26.70
CA GLN A 30 -3.78 2.81 -27.18
C GLN A 30 -4.22 1.49 -26.52
N THR A 31 -5.18 1.69 -25.60
CA THR A 31 -6.50 1.04 -25.62
C THR A 31 -6.56 -0.47 -25.83
N LYS A 32 -6.72 -1.20 -24.73
CA LYS A 32 -7.76 -2.24 -24.66
C LYS A 32 -8.22 -2.42 -23.21
N LEU A 33 -9.25 -1.66 -22.85
CA LEU A 33 -10.17 -2.06 -21.79
C LEU A 33 -10.73 -3.42 -22.22
N LYS A 34 -10.19 -4.51 -21.65
CA LYS A 34 -10.82 -5.81 -21.70
C LYS A 34 -11.53 -6.02 -20.37
N GLU A 35 -12.84 -5.75 -20.46
CA GLU A 35 -13.91 -6.58 -19.91
C GLU A 35 -13.64 -7.23 -18.55
N THR A 36 -14.28 -6.63 -17.54
CA THR A 36 -15.27 -7.33 -16.71
C THR A 36 -15.06 -8.83 -16.54
N LYS A 37 -14.40 -9.18 -15.45
CA LYS A 37 -14.89 -10.26 -14.60
C LYS A 37 -15.01 -9.70 -13.19
N LEU A 38 -16.16 -9.07 -12.96
CA LEU A 38 -16.70 -8.91 -11.62
C LEU A 38 -16.94 -10.32 -11.09
N ASN A 39 -15.95 -10.88 -10.40
CA ASN A 39 -16.21 -11.87 -9.37
C ASN A 39 -16.82 -11.12 -8.18
N SER A 40 -18.08 -10.71 -8.37
CA SER A 40 -19.01 -10.54 -7.25
C SER A 40 -19.46 -11.92 -6.83
N GLU A 41 -18.52 -12.76 -6.43
CA GLU A 41 -18.82 -13.88 -5.57
C GLU A 41 -18.59 -13.37 -4.16
N GLU A 42 -19.69 -13.10 -3.46
CA GLU A 42 -19.75 -13.17 -2.00
C GLU A 42 -19.39 -14.61 -1.61
N GLU A 43 -18.11 -14.97 -1.73
CA GLU A 43 -17.58 -16.26 -1.33
C GLU A 43 -17.62 -16.33 0.20
N GLU A 44 -18.72 -16.91 0.67
CA GLU A 44 -18.77 -17.94 1.69
C GLU A 44 -17.58 -17.87 2.66
N ILE A 45 -17.80 -17.14 3.76
CA ILE A 45 -16.81 -16.92 4.83
C ILE A 45 -16.69 -18.21 5.67
N ASN A 46 -16.34 -19.31 5.02
CA ASN A 46 -16.06 -20.60 5.63
C ASN A 46 -14.56 -20.76 5.74
N ASP A 47 -14.06 -20.56 6.97
CA ASP A 47 -12.93 -21.24 7.63
C ASP A 47 -11.66 -21.58 6.82
N ALA A 48 -11.41 -20.92 5.68
CA ALA A 48 -10.16 -21.03 4.96
C ALA A 48 -9.19 -20.00 5.54
N SER A 49 -8.14 -20.50 6.21
CA SER A 49 -6.91 -19.73 6.46
C SER A 49 -6.63 -18.85 5.24
N ILE A 50 -6.66 -17.53 5.43
CA ILE A 50 -6.47 -16.58 4.32
C ILE A 50 -5.10 -16.83 3.72
N GLU A 51 -5.07 -17.41 2.53
CA GLU A 51 -3.87 -17.36 1.72
C GLU A 51 -3.75 -15.94 1.17
N ILE A 52 -2.72 -15.22 1.62
CA ILE A 52 -2.41 -13.89 1.09
C ILE A 52 -1.81 -14.10 -0.30
N PRO A 53 -2.40 -13.50 -1.35
CA PRO A 53 -1.92 -13.70 -2.70
C PRO A 53 -0.52 -13.11 -2.89
N GLY A 54 0.31 -13.77 -3.71
CA GLY A 54 1.73 -13.42 -3.90
C GLY A 54 1.99 -11.95 -4.26
N TYR A 55 1.10 -11.33 -5.03
CA TYR A 55 1.24 -9.93 -5.44
C TYR A 55 1.13 -8.94 -4.26
N ALA A 56 0.42 -9.30 -3.20
CA ALA A 56 0.17 -8.43 -2.06
C ALA A 56 1.41 -8.28 -1.14
N TYR A 57 2.42 -9.14 -1.32
CA TYR A 57 3.72 -9.00 -0.64
C TYR A 57 4.61 -7.91 -1.26
N ASN A 58 4.23 -7.31 -2.39
CA ASN A 58 4.97 -6.21 -2.98
C ASN A 58 4.83 -4.93 -2.14
N LEU A 59 5.87 -4.61 -1.36
CA LEU A 59 5.90 -3.44 -0.47
C LEU A 59 5.88 -2.09 -1.20
N ALA A 60 6.16 -2.05 -2.50
CA ALA A 60 6.05 -0.81 -3.28
C ALA A 60 4.58 -0.39 -3.42
N THR A 61 3.70 -1.35 -3.72
CA THR A 61 2.29 -1.10 -4.05
C THR A 61 1.31 -1.47 -2.94
N HIS A 62 1.69 -2.34 -2.01
CA HIS A 62 0.87 -2.83 -0.90
C HIS A 62 1.52 -2.54 0.45
N ASN A 63 0.69 -2.45 1.49
CA ASN A 63 1.13 -2.37 2.88
C ASN A 63 0.17 -3.14 3.79
N ILE A 64 0.31 -4.47 3.81
CA ILE A 64 -0.51 -5.36 4.65
C ILE A 64 -0.26 -5.08 6.14
N ALA A 65 1.00 -4.94 6.54
CA ALA A 65 1.38 -4.75 7.93
C ALA A 65 0.77 -3.46 8.51
N GLY A 66 0.90 -2.33 7.79
CA GLY A 66 0.31 -1.06 8.21
C GLY A 66 -1.22 -1.07 8.22
N LEU A 67 -1.85 -1.86 7.34
CA LEU A 67 -3.29 -2.05 7.37
C LEU A 67 -3.68 -2.81 8.65
N MET A 68 -3.03 -3.94 8.94
CA MET A 68 -3.30 -4.73 10.15
C MET A 68 -3.07 -3.92 11.43
N GLU A 69 -1.95 -3.19 11.51
CA GLU A 69 -1.65 -2.29 12.63
C GLU A 69 -2.74 -1.21 12.80
N SER A 70 -3.21 -0.61 11.71
CA SER A 70 -4.30 0.37 11.75
C SER A 70 -5.59 -0.26 12.28
N LEU A 71 -5.91 -1.49 11.88
CA LEU A 71 -7.09 -2.21 12.37
C LEU A 71 -6.98 -2.48 13.88
N ASP A 72 -5.81 -2.90 14.37
CA ASP A 72 -5.55 -3.09 15.80
C ASP A 72 -5.65 -1.78 16.58
N ASN A 73 -5.08 -0.69 16.07
CA ASN A 73 -5.16 0.65 16.68
C ASN A 73 -6.60 1.15 16.80
N HIS A 74 -7.46 0.78 15.85
CA HIS A 74 -8.89 1.10 15.88
C HIS A 74 -9.73 0.04 16.59
N LYS A 75 -9.12 -0.92 17.30
CA LYS A 75 -9.80 -1.96 18.09
C LYS A 75 -10.71 -2.85 17.25
N VAL A 76 -10.33 -3.14 16.01
CA VAL A 76 -10.95 -4.21 15.23
C VAL A 76 -10.37 -5.52 15.75
N THR A 77 -11.08 -6.22 16.63
CA THR A 77 -10.58 -7.44 17.28
C THR A 77 -11.00 -8.72 16.56
N ASP A 78 -12.12 -8.69 15.85
CA ASP A 78 -12.68 -9.87 15.21
C ASP A 78 -11.82 -10.34 14.03
N PRO A 79 -11.27 -11.58 14.07
CA PRO A 79 -10.41 -12.07 13.00
C PRO A 79 -11.17 -12.19 11.68
N LYS A 80 -12.46 -12.52 11.72
CA LYS A 80 -13.34 -12.53 10.55
C LYS A 80 -13.49 -11.12 9.95
N GLU A 81 -13.57 -10.08 10.77
CA GLU A 81 -13.66 -8.71 10.26
C GLU A 81 -12.33 -8.28 9.63
N LYS A 82 -11.19 -8.54 10.28
CA LYS A 82 -9.86 -8.29 9.70
C LYS A 82 -9.69 -9.02 8.36
N GLN A 83 -10.12 -10.28 8.30
CA GLN A 83 -10.11 -11.10 7.09
C GLN A 83 -10.92 -10.47 5.95
N THR A 84 -12.17 -10.09 6.23
CA THR A 84 -13.03 -9.46 5.24
C THR A 84 -12.45 -8.12 4.78
N ILE A 85 -11.91 -7.30 5.69
CA ILE A 85 -11.29 -6.02 5.34
C ILE A 85 -10.06 -6.21 4.46
N LEU A 86 -9.20 -7.20 4.74
CA LEU A 86 -8.06 -7.54 3.89
C LEU A 86 -8.51 -7.83 2.45
N ARG A 87 -9.50 -8.73 2.28
CA ARG A 87 -10.03 -9.06 0.96
C ARG A 87 -10.68 -7.87 0.27
N LEU A 88 -11.47 -7.07 1.01
CA LEU A 88 -12.18 -5.93 0.44
C LEU A 88 -11.25 -4.79 0.02
N SER A 89 -10.12 -4.65 0.72
CA SER A 89 -9.12 -3.59 0.52
C SER A 89 -8.03 -3.91 -0.50
N ASP A 90 -8.14 -5.03 -1.23
CA ASP A 90 -7.08 -5.52 -2.10
C ASP A 90 -5.78 -5.73 -1.30
N TYR A 91 -5.90 -6.37 -0.13
CA TYR A 91 -4.81 -6.72 0.78
C TYR A 91 -3.91 -5.52 1.12
N GLY A 92 -4.50 -4.36 1.42
CA GLY A 92 -3.74 -3.17 1.79
C GLY A 92 -3.03 -2.48 0.63
N ARG A 93 -3.50 -2.63 -0.61
CA ARG A 93 -3.02 -1.84 -1.75
C ARG A 93 -3.07 -0.35 -1.45
N LYS A 94 -1.96 0.34 -1.64
CA LYS A 94 -1.81 1.78 -1.35
C LYS A 94 -2.70 2.61 -2.29
N GLY A 95 -3.18 3.75 -1.78
CA GLY A 95 -4.03 4.67 -2.56
C GLY A 95 -5.48 4.23 -2.73
N THR A 96 -5.86 3.04 -2.23
CA THR A 96 -7.25 2.58 -2.21
C THR A 96 -8.10 3.29 -1.15
N GLN A 97 -9.42 3.08 -1.21
CA GLN A 97 -10.38 3.72 -0.32
C GLN A 97 -10.16 3.37 1.16
N VAL A 98 -9.59 2.20 1.48
CA VAL A 98 -9.37 1.80 2.88
C VAL A 98 -8.48 2.80 3.61
N TRP A 99 -7.43 3.30 2.97
CA TRP A 99 -6.48 4.24 3.59
C TRP A 99 -7.11 5.61 3.82
N LYS A 100 -7.97 6.05 2.89
CA LYS A 100 -8.76 7.28 3.05
C LYS A 100 -9.77 7.14 4.19
N LEU A 101 -10.40 5.96 4.31
CA LEU A 101 -11.33 5.69 5.39
C LEU A 101 -10.60 5.66 6.74
N LEU A 102 -9.45 4.97 6.83
CA LEU A 102 -8.65 4.87 8.05
C LEU A 102 -8.22 6.25 8.59
N SER A 103 -7.80 7.14 7.68
CA SER A 103 -7.33 8.49 8.03
C SER A 103 -8.44 9.49 8.33
N ASN A 104 -9.56 9.45 7.60
CA ASN A 104 -10.60 10.49 7.69
C ASN A 104 -11.73 10.17 8.68
N THR A 105 -11.72 8.99 9.28
CA THR A 105 -12.81 8.54 10.16
C THR A 105 -12.64 9.05 11.58
N ALA A 106 -13.71 9.60 12.15
CA ALA A 106 -13.76 9.98 13.56
C ALA A 106 -14.02 8.75 14.46
N TRP A 107 -12.98 7.96 14.70
CA TRP A 107 -13.06 6.67 15.40
C TRP A 107 -13.71 6.72 16.79
N SER A 108 -13.56 7.83 17.52
CA SER A 108 -14.20 8.02 18.83
C SER A 108 -15.74 7.97 18.79
N LYS A 109 -16.36 8.15 17.62
CA LYS A 109 -17.82 8.10 17.43
C LYS A 109 -18.32 6.74 16.93
N ILE A 110 -17.41 5.80 16.66
CA ILE A 110 -17.75 4.51 16.07
C ILE A 110 -17.67 3.42 17.14
N GLY A 111 -18.82 2.80 17.43
CA GLY A 111 -18.90 1.70 18.38
C GLY A 111 -18.44 0.35 17.82
N ALA A 112 -18.52 0.15 16.50
CA ALA A 112 -18.13 -1.09 15.81
C ALA A 112 -17.23 -0.78 14.58
N PRO A 113 -15.92 -0.55 14.81
CA PRO A 113 -14.99 -0.13 13.76
C PRO A 113 -14.90 -1.09 12.58
N GLY A 114 -14.82 -2.40 12.83
CA GLY A 114 -14.66 -3.39 11.75
C GLY A 114 -15.88 -3.46 10.84
N LYS A 115 -17.09 -3.60 11.41
CA LYS A 115 -18.34 -3.53 10.62
C LYS A 115 -18.50 -2.25 9.83
N TYR A 116 -18.10 -1.11 10.40
CA TYR A 116 -18.13 0.16 9.69
C TYR A 116 -17.23 0.15 8.46
N ILE A 117 -15.99 -0.33 8.61
CA ILE A 117 -15.03 -0.43 7.50
C ILE A 117 -15.57 -1.34 6.40
N ILE A 118 -16.07 -2.53 6.77
CA ILE A 118 -16.64 -3.50 5.82
C ILE A 118 -17.78 -2.85 5.03
N ALA A 119 -18.72 -2.19 5.71
CA ALA A 119 -19.85 -1.53 5.07
C ALA A 119 -19.41 -0.39 4.13
N ALA A 120 -18.45 0.43 4.56
CA ALA A 120 -17.93 1.53 3.74
C ALA A 120 -17.19 1.02 2.49
N LEU A 121 -16.39 -0.05 2.62
CA LEU A 121 -15.69 -0.66 1.49
C LEU A 121 -16.64 -1.38 0.53
N ALA A 122 -17.67 -2.06 1.04
CA ALA A 122 -18.68 -2.71 0.22
C ALA A 122 -19.53 -1.67 -0.55
N SER A 123 -19.88 -0.55 0.08
CA SER A 123 -20.71 0.50 -0.53
C SER A 123 -19.96 1.33 -1.58
N GLY A 124 -18.63 1.46 -1.47
CA GLY A 124 -17.79 2.23 -2.39
C GLY A 124 -17.52 1.57 -3.75
N ARG A 125 -18.03 0.36 -4.01
CA ARG A 125 -17.87 -0.39 -5.27
C ARG A 125 -19.01 -0.21 -6.27
N LYS A 126 -19.70 0.94 -6.24
CA LYS A 126 -20.78 1.28 -7.19
C LYS A 126 -20.24 1.95 -8.44
#